data_AF-A0AAD6ZUM4-F1
#
_entry.id   AF-A0AAD6ZUM4-F1
#
_cell.length_a   1.000
_cell.length_b   1.000
_cell.length_c   1.000
_cell.angle_alpha   90.00
_cell.angle_beta   90.00
_cell.angle_gamma   90.00
#
_symmetry.space_group_name_H-M   'P 1'
#
loop_
_entity.id
_entity.type
_entity.pdbx_description
1 polymer ?
#
loop_
_entity_poly.entity_id
_entity_poly.type
_entity_poly.pdbx_seq_one_letter_code
_entity_poly.pdbx_strand_id
1 'polypeptide(L)'
;VFLFLCPPTDFQIGPSSFKWPECPAYWSLDPFGTDPLSWEDAANLGFPSLQLFTRIRGRSWDAGVYAGLRQFHQAKGFDPESQDVARHLGQPLLEL
;
A
#
# COMPACT_ATOMS: atom_id res chain seq x y z
N VAL A 1 13.23 -9.95 -21.71
CA VAL A 1 13.58 -9.00 -20.63
C VAL A 1 12.32 -8.62 -19.90
N PHE A 2 12.35 -8.68 -18.58
CA PHE A 2 11.20 -8.54 -17.72
C PHE A 2 11.56 -7.62 -16.55
N LEU A 3 10.62 -6.77 -16.15
CA LEU A 3 10.72 -5.92 -14.98
C LEU A 3 9.96 -6.59 -13.84
N PHE A 4 10.64 -6.87 -12.74
CA PHE A 4 10.03 -7.41 -11.53
C PHE A 4 9.88 -6.32 -10.47
N LEU A 5 8.70 -6.26 -9.88
CA LEU A 5 8.39 -5.38 -8.76
C LEU A 5 8.41 -6.24 -7.49
N CYS A 6 9.35 -5.98 -6.59
CA CYS A 6 9.28 -6.62 -5.28
C CYS A 6 8.10 -6.04 -4.50
N PRO A 7 7.20 -6.88 -3.97
CA PRO A 7 6.15 -6.40 -3.09
C PRO A 7 6.78 -5.75 -1.85
N PRO A 8 6.21 -4.64 -1.35
CA PRO A 8 6.65 -4.05 -0.09
C PRO A 8 6.47 -5.09 1.03
N THR A 9 7.58 -5.64 1.53
CA THR A 9 7.53 -6.79 2.44
C THR A 9 7.25 -6.42 3.89
N ASP A 10 7.55 -5.19 4.31
CA ASP A 10 7.35 -4.73 5.68
C ASP A 10 6.80 -3.31 5.73
N PHE A 11 5.50 -3.18 5.93
CA PHE A 11 4.92 -1.93 6.37
C PHE A 11 5.21 -1.77 7.86
N GLN A 12 6.22 -0.99 8.23
CA GLN A 12 6.40 -0.58 9.62
C GLN A 12 5.36 0.49 9.95
N ILE A 13 4.23 0.04 10.52
CA ILE A 13 3.16 0.93 11.01
C ILE A 13 3.57 1.41 12.40
N GLY A 14 4.19 2.59 12.48
CA GLY A 14 4.38 3.32 13.72
C GLY A 14 3.25 4.32 13.96
N PRO A 15 2.98 4.74 15.22
CA PRO A 15 1.91 5.68 15.55
C PRO A 15 2.06 7.09 14.91
N SER A 16 3.23 7.41 14.37
CA SER A 16 3.51 8.71 13.74
C SER A 16 4.58 8.68 12.63
N SER A 17 5.09 7.49 12.26
CA SER A 17 6.04 7.35 11.16
C SER A 17 5.73 6.12 10.33
N PHE A 18 5.51 6.38 9.03
CA PHE A 18 5.42 5.35 8.02
C PHE A 18 6.79 5.29 7.34
N LYS A 19 7.53 4.17 7.52
CA LYS A 19 8.73 3.93 6.73
C LYS A 19 8.32 3.15 5.49
N TRP A 20 8.50 3.76 4.32
CA TRP A 20 8.38 3.01 3.07
C TRP A 20 9.43 1.90 3.09
N PRO A 21 9.04 0.63 2.88
CA PRO A 21 10.03 -0.35 2.51
C PRO A 21 10.72 0.15 1.25
N GLU A 22 12.04 -0.01 1.18
CA GLU A 22 12.73 0.13 -0.09
C GLU A 22 11.99 -0.77 -1.09
N CYS A 23 11.54 -0.22 -2.20
CA CYS A 23 10.90 -1.00 -3.25
C CYS A 23 11.99 -1.42 -4.25
N PRO A 24 12.66 -2.58 -4.11
CA PRO A 24 13.65 -3.00 -5.08
C PRO A 24 12.90 -3.56 -6.30
N ALA A 25 12.72 -2.73 -7.32
CA ALA A 25 12.48 -3.28 -8.65
C ALA A 25 13.82 -3.68 -9.27
N TYR A 26 13.80 -4.73 -10.07
CA TYR A 26 14.98 -5.21 -10.79
C TYR A 26 14.60 -5.72 -12.18
N TRP A 27 15.59 -5.71 -13.07
CA TRP A 27 15.49 -6.33 -14.38
C TRP A 27 15.89 -7.80 -14.28
N SER A 28 15.20 -8.68 -15.01
CA SER A 28 15.66 -10.05 -15.25
C SER A 28 15.49 -10.42 -16.72
N LEU A 29 16.38 -11.29 -17.21
CA LEU A 29 16.24 -11.92 -18.52
C LEU A 29 15.37 -13.18 -18.47
N ASP A 30 15.22 -13.78 -17.29
CA ASP A 30 14.39 -14.94 -17.06
C ASP A 30 12.92 -14.52 -16.80
N PRO A 31 11.93 -15.27 -17.32
CA PRO A 31 10.52 -14.90 -17.19
C PRO A 31 9.94 -15.13 -15.79
N PHE A 32 10.70 -15.72 -14.87
CA PHE A 32 10.25 -16.04 -13.51
C PHE A 32 10.83 -15.09 -12.46
N GLY A 33 11.81 -14.25 -12.82
CA GLY A 33 12.47 -13.30 -11.91
C GLY A 33 13.40 -13.98 -10.92
N THR A 34 13.88 -15.18 -11.23
CA THR A 34 14.77 -15.93 -10.33
C THR A 34 16.20 -15.43 -10.33
N ASP A 35 16.62 -14.70 -11.37
CA ASP A 35 17.97 -14.19 -11.56
C ASP A 35 17.96 -12.67 -11.77
N PRO A 36 18.02 -11.88 -10.68
CA PRO A 36 18.04 -10.42 -10.76
C PRO A 36 19.34 -9.91 -11.39
N LEU A 37 19.23 -9.06 -12.41
CA LEU A 37 20.38 -8.33 -12.93
C LEU A 37 20.87 -7.29 -11.93
N SER A 38 22.19 -7.15 -11.84
CA SER A 38 22.79 -6.02 -11.14
C SER A 38 22.47 -4.71 -11.86
N TRP A 39 22.56 -3.58 -11.15
CA TRP A 39 22.39 -2.26 -11.77
C TRP A 39 23.41 -1.99 -12.87
N GLU A 40 24.63 -2.49 -12.72
CA GLU A 40 25.71 -2.33 -13.71
C GLU A 40 25.41 -3.15 -14.97
N ASP A 41 24.99 -4.41 -14.81
CA ASP A 41 24.64 -5.27 -15.96
C ASP A 41 23.44 -4.71 -16.71
N ALA A 42 22.42 -4.24 -15.98
CA ALA A 42 21.27 -3.60 -16.58
C ALA A 42 21.66 -2.35 -17.38
N ALA A 43 22.54 -1.50 -16.82
CA ALA A 43 23.04 -0.31 -17.52
C ALA A 43 23.88 -0.65 -18.76
N ASN A 44 24.77 -1.64 -18.66
CA ASN A 44 25.60 -2.12 -19.77
C ASN A 44 24.76 -2.71 -20.91
N LEU A 45 23.63 -3.32 -20.60
CA LEU A 45 22.64 -3.81 -21.56
C LEU A 45 21.71 -2.71 -22.10
N GLY A 46 21.87 -1.46 -21.63
CA GLY A 46 21.08 -0.32 -22.07
C GLY A 46 19.67 -0.27 -21.47
N PHE A 47 19.41 -0.97 -20.36
CA PHE A 47 18.13 -0.91 -19.67
C PHE A 47 18.01 0.39 -18.86
N PRO A 48 16.80 0.98 -18.80
CA PRO A 48 16.62 2.22 -18.10
C PRO A 48 16.75 2.02 -16.58
N SER A 49 17.23 3.05 -15.89
CA SER A 49 17.21 3.10 -14.44
C SER A 49 15.77 3.13 -13.94
N LEU A 50 15.52 2.44 -12.84
CA LEU A 50 14.19 2.32 -12.28
C LEU A 50 14.05 3.31 -11.14
N GLN A 51 13.03 4.17 -11.23
CA GLN A 51 12.56 4.96 -10.11
C GLN A 51 11.10 4.61 -9.85
N LEU A 52 10.87 3.89 -8.75
CA LEU A 52 9.52 3.67 -8.25
C LEU A 52 9.16 4.81 -7.31
N PHE A 53 8.05 5.47 -7.61
CA PHE A 53 7.40 6.37 -6.67
C PHE A 53 6.05 5.80 -6.31
N THR A 54 5.68 5.94 -5.05
CA THR A 54 4.34 5.64 -4.58
C THR A 54 3.61 6.95 -4.30
N ARG A 55 2.32 7.00 -4.59
CA ARG A 55 1.49 8.17 -4.32
C ARG A 55 0.39 7.80 -3.35
N ILE A 56 0.58 8.10 -2.07
CA ILE A 56 -0.52 8.07 -1.11
C ILE A 56 -1.43 9.26 -1.39
N ARG A 57 -2.73 8.99 -1.51
CA ARG A 57 -3.77 10.01 -1.45
C ARG A 57 -4.58 9.78 -0.19
N GLY A 58 -4.34 10.58 0.84
CA GLY A 58 -5.23 10.66 1.98
C GLY A 58 -6.50 11.40 1.57
N ARG A 59 -7.67 10.87 1.95
CA ARG A 59 -8.88 11.70 2.02
C ARG A 59 -9.06 12.10 3.47
N SER A 60 -9.15 13.40 3.72
CA SER A 60 -9.66 13.90 4.98
C SER A 60 -11.16 14.13 4.85
N TRP A 61 -11.86 13.86 5.94
CA TRP A 61 -13.25 14.25 6.13
C TRP A 61 -13.28 15.22 7.30
N ASP A 62 -14.11 16.26 7.18
CA ASP A 62 -14.35 17.16 8.30
C ASP A 62 -15.19 16.47 9.38
N ALA A 63 -15.27 17.10 10.56
CA ALA A 63 -16.02 16.56 11.68
C ALA A 63 -17.52 16.36 11.38
N GLY A 64 -18.10 17.17 10.48
CA GLY A 64 -19.50 17.07 10.08
C GLY A 64 -19.77 15.81 9.27
N VAL A 65 -18.86 15.47 8.34
CA VAL A 65 -18.93 14.21 7.58
C VAL A 65 -18.83 13.00 8.51
N TYR A 66 -17.90 13.00 9.47
CA TYR A 66 -17.80 11.93 10.47
C TYR A 66 -19.07 11.82 11.33
N ALA A 67 -19.63 12.93 11.77
CA ALA A 67 -20.88 12.93 12.55
C ALA A 67 -22.05 12.38 11.73
N GLY A 68 -22.16 12.74 10.45
CA GLY A 68 -23.17 12.21 9.53
C GLY A 68 -23.05 10.70 9.32
N LEU A 69 -21.83 10.21 9.09
CA LEU A 69 -21.56 8.77 8.97
C LEU A 69 -21.90 8.02 10.26
N ARG A 70 -21.56 8.58 11.42
CA ARG A 70 -21.90 8.02 12.74
C ARG A 70 -23.42 7.85 12.89
N GLN A 71 -24.20 8.88 12.57
CA GLN A 71 -25.67 8.82 12.63
C GLN A 71 -26.24 7.82 11.62
N PHE A 72 -25.69 7.76 10.41
CA PHE A 72 -26.12 6.82 9.39
C PHE A 72 -25.90 5.36 9.83
N HIS A 73 -24.74 5.04 10.40
CA HIS A 73 -24.45 3.71 10.93
C HIS A 73 -25.39 3.32 12.08
N GLN A 74 -25.66 4.25 13.01
CA GLN A 74 -26.63 4.03 14.08
C GLN A 74 -28.04 3.74 13.52
N ALA A 75 -28.48 4.49 12.52
CA ALA A 75 -29.77 4.28 11.87
C ALA A 75 -29.86 2.92 11.16
N LYS A 76 -28.72 2.33 10.79
CA LYS A 76 -28.61 0.98 10.23
C LYS A 76 -28.45 -0.12 11.28
N GLY A 77 -28.43 0.23 12.57
CA GLY A 77 -28.30 -0.72 13.68
C GLY A 77 -26.86 -1.11 14.00
N PHE A 78 -25.87 -0.41 13.45
CA PHE A 78 -24.47 -0.62 13.79
C PHE A 78 -24.05 0.25 14.98
N ASP A 79 -23.18 -0.29 15.83
CA ASP A 79 -22.49 0.46 16.87
C ASP A 79 -21.30 1.24 16.24
N PRO A 80 -21.30 2.59 16.29
CA PRO A 80 -20.20 3.37 15.71
C PRO A 80 -18.86 3.21 16.40
N GLU A 81 -18.84 2.74 17.65
CA GLU A 81 -17.60 2.47 18.37
C GLU A 81 -17.06 1.06 18.08
N SER A 82 -17.80 0.25 17.32
CA SER A 82 -17.40 -1.09 16.90
C SER A 82 -16.81 -1.11 15.49
N GLN A 83 -16.13 -2.20 15.17
CA GLN A 83 -15.59 -2.46 13.83
C GLN A 83 -16.59 -3.18 12.91
N ASP A 84 -17.86 -3.31 13.30
CA ASP A 84 -18.82 -4.17 12.60
C ASP A 84 -19.19 -3.65 11.21
N VAL A 85 -19.21 -2.33 11.03
CA VAL A 85 -19.39 -1.71 9.70
C VAL A 85 -18.24 -2.10 8.77
N ALA A 86 -16.99 -2.05 9.26
CA ALA A 86 -15.83 -2.42 8.47
C ALA A 86 -15.88 -3.90 8.07
N ARG A 87 -16.23 -4.79 9.02
CA ARG A 87 -16.44 -6.23 8.74
C ARG A 87 -17.53 -6.47 7.71
N HIS A 88 -18.68 -5.81 7.86
CA HIS A 88 -19.81 -5.94 6.94
C HIS A 88 -19.46 -5.49 5.52
N LEU A 89 -18.63 -4.45 5.39
CA LEU A 89 -18.15 -3.93 4.11
C LEU A 89 -16.92 -4.68 3.55
N GLY A 90 -16.43 -5.71 4.25
CA GLY A 90 -15.22 -6.45 3.86
C GLY A 90 -13.95 -5.60 3.88
N GLN A 91 -13.92 -4.53 4.69
CA GLN A 91 -12.77 -3.65 4.81
C GLN A 91 -11.70 -4.26 5.73
N PRO A 92 -10.41 -3.97 5.50
CA PRO A 92 -9.35 -4.37 6.42
C PRO A 92 -9.59 -3.77 7.80
N LEU A 93 -9.45 -4.59 8.84
CA LEU A 93 -9.51 -4.13 10.22
C LEU A 93 -8.14 -3.61 10.62
N LEU A 94 -8.11 -2.37 11.11
CA LEU A 94 -6.93 -1.87 11.76
C LEU A 94 -6.92 -2.40 13.19
N GLU A 95 -5.98 -3.27 13.51
CA GLU A 95 -5.60 -3.55 14.90
C GLU A 95 -4.81 -2.32 15.38
N LEU A 96 -5.38 -1.59 16.34
CA LEU A 96 -4.75 -0.45 17.01
C LEU A 96 -4.05 -0.91 18.28
#